data_AF-A0A429DPE8-F1
#
_entry.id   AF-A0A429DPE8-F1
#
_cell.length_a   1.000
_cell.length_b   1.000
_cell.length_c   1.000
_cell.angle_alpha   90.00
_cell.angle_beta   90.00
_cell.angle_gamma   90.00
#
_symmetry.space_group_name_H-M   'P 1'
#
loop_
_entity.id
_entity.type
_entity.pdbx_description
1 polymer ?
#
loop_
_entity_poly.entity_id
_entity_poly.type
_entity_poly.pdbx_seq_one_letter_code
_entity_poly.pdbx_strand_id
1 'polypeptide(L)'
;MTLWLAIVLVALVSIGFKAAGPVLLGDRTLPPRLAGVIALLAPALLAGLVLTDVTGPAWSGLDWTLCAGLAAIAVTYVLRVPVLAAILCGVVVTAVLRFLV
;
A
#
# COMPACT_ATOMS: atom_id res chain seq x y z
N MET A 1 -4.05 24.88 -23.97
CA MET A 1 -2.91 24.30 -24.72
C MET A 1 -1.89 23.62 -23.80
N THR A 2 -1.56 24.22 -22.65
CA THR A 2 -0.70 23.62 -21.62
C THR A 2 -1.20 22.29 -21.04
N LEU A 3 -2.51 22.14 -20.79
CA LEU A 3 -3.09 20.90 -20.27
C LEU A 3 -2.92 19.71 -21.24
N TRP A 4 -3.21 19.92 -22.53
CA TRP A 4 -3.03 18.89 -23.55
C TRP A 4 -1.57 18.47 -23.71
N LEU A 5 -0.63 19.42 -23.67
CA LEU A 5 0.80 19.12 -23.64
C LEU A 5 1.20 18.30 -22.41
N ALA A 6 0.68 18.65 -21.22
CA ALA A 6 0.95 17.88 -19.99
C ALA A 6 0.40 16.44 -20.08
N ILE A 7 -0.79 16.25 -20.63
CA ILE A 7 -1.37 14.91 -20.85
C ILE A 7 -0.48 14.10 -21.79
N VAL A 8 -0.10 14.67 -22.93
CA VAL A 8 0.76 13.99 -23.91
C VAL A 8 2.11 13.63 -23.30
N LEU A 9 2.69 14.53 -22.51
CA LEU A 9 3.95 14.28 -21.81
C LEU A 9 3.82 13.13 -20.80
N VAL A 10 2.79 13.14 -19.95
CA VAL A 10 2.54 12.06 -18.97
C VAL A 10 2.28 10.73 -19.67
N ALA A 11 1.55 10.75 -20.80
CA ALA A 11 1.31 9.56 -21.60
C ALA A 11 2.63 9.00 -22.17
N LEU A 12 3.49 9.85 -22.73
CA LEU A 12 4.81 9.44 -23.24
C LEU A 12 5.70 8.87 -22.13
N VAL A 13 5.74 9.52 -20.97
CA VAL A 13 6.49 9.01 -19.81
C VAL A 13 5.95 7.66 -19.35
N SER A 14 4.64 7.49 -19.28
CA SER A 14 4.01 6.22 -18.87
C SER A 14 4.30 5.09 -19.85
N ILE A 15 4.24 5.39 -21.16
CA ILE A 15 4.61 4.44 -22.22
C ILE A 15 6.08 4.06 -22.08
N GLY A 16 6.97 5.04 -21.95
CA GLY A 16 8.41 4.82 -21.78
C GLY A 16 8.73 3.96 -20.56
N PHE A 17 8.09 4.23 -19.42
CA PHE A 17 8.30 3.45 -18.19
C PHE A 17 7.84 2.00 -18.34
N LYS A 18 6.70 1.78 -19.00
CA LYS A 18 6.17 0.43 -19.24
C LYS A 18 6.99 -0.33 -20.28
N ALA A 19 7.53 0.37 -21.28
CA ALA A 19 8.40 -0.20 -22.31
C ALA A 19 9.82 -0.50 -21.79
N ALA A 20 10.31 0.24 -20.79
CA ALA A 20 11.64 0.04 -20.23
C ALA A 20 11.88 -1.39 -19.74
N GLY A 21 10.86 -2.05 -19.16
CA GLY A 21 10.95 -3.45 -18.73
C GLY A 21 11.33 -4.39 -19.89
N PRO A 22 10.46 -4.57 -20.90
CA PRO A 22 10.74 -5.41 -22.05
C PRO A 22 11.97 -4.99 -22.85
N VAL A 23 12.20 -3.68 -23.03
CA VAL A 23 13.32 -3.16 -23.84
C VAL A 23 14.67 -3.44 -23.17
N LEU A 24 14.77 -3.32 -21.84
CA LEU A 24 16.03 -3.53 -21.12
C LEU A 24 16.28 -5.00 -20.79
N LEU A 25 15.24 -5.78 -20.48
CA LEU A 25 15.37 -7.19 -20.12
C LEU A 25 15.32 -8.12 -21.33
N GLY A 26 14.56 -7.80 -22.36
CA GLY A 26 14.30 -8.71 -23.48
C GLY A 26 13.82 -10.08 -22.99
N ASP A 27 14.48 -11.14 -23.44
CA ASP A 27 14.22 -12.52 -23.02
C ASP A 27 14.98 -12.95 -21.74
N ARG A 28 15.72 -12.03 -21.10
CA ARG A 28 16.53 -12.36 -19.92
C ARG A 28 15.62 -12.48 -18.69
N THR A 29 15.68 -13.64 -18.04
CA THR A 29 15.03 -13.84 -16.75
C THR A 29 15.72 -13.02 -15.66
N LEU A 30 14.92 -12.36 -14.81
CA LEU A 30 15.44 -11.62 -13.67
C LEU A 30 16.07 -12.58 -12.64
N PRO A 31 17.21 -12.19 -12.02
CA PRO A 31 17.76 -12.91 -10.89
C PRO A 31 16.73 -13.05 -9.76
N PRO A 32 16.67 -14.19 -9.04
CA PRO A 32 15.65 -14.43 -8.01
C PRO A 32 15.55 -13.32 -6.94
N ARG A 33 16.68 -12.69 -6.60
CA ARG A 33 16.74 -11.59 -5.63
C ARG A 33 15.97 -10.34 -6.10
N LEU A 34 16.13 -9.97 -7.38
CA LEU A 34 15.46 -8.80 -7.96
C LEU A 34 13.96 -9.05 -8.12
N ALA A 35 13.58 -10.27 -8.54
CA ALA A 35 12.17 -10.66 -8.58
C ALA A 35 11.50 -10.58 -7.20
N GLY A 36 12.21 -10.99 -6.14
CA GLY A 36 11.74 -10.83 -4.77
C GLY A 36 11.50 -9.38 -4.36
N VAL A 37 12.39 -8.45 -4.71
CA VAL A 37 12.20 -7.01 -4.45
C VAL A 37 10.97 -6.47 -5.16
N ILE A 38 10.75 -6.84 -6.41
CA ILE A 38 9.57 -6.42 -7.18
C ILE A 38 8.29 -6.98 -6.55
N ALA A 39 8.30 -8.25 -6.12
CA ALA A 39 7.16 -8.86 -5.44
C ALA A 39 6.81 -8.16 -4.12
N LEU A 40 7.82 -7.63 -3.42
CA LEU A 40 7.65 -6.86 -2.18
C LEU A 40 7.22 -5.41 -2.41
N LEU A 41 7.36 -4.88 -3.62
CA LEU A 41 7.04 -3.48 -3.93
C LEU A 41 5.57 -3.16 -3.63
N ALA A 42 4.64 -4.01 -4.07
CA ALA A 42 3.21 -3.82 -3.83
C ALA A 42 2.85 -3.79 -2.32
N PRO A 43 3.20 -4.79 -1.50
CA PRO A 43 2.92 -4.74 -0.07
C PRO A 43 3.69 -3.63 0.66
N ALA A 44 4.92 -3.30 0.24
CA ALA A 44 5.69 -2.20 0.86
C ALA A 44 5.04 -0.83 0.60
N LEU A 45 4.58 -0.56 -0.62
CA LEU A 45 3.87 0.68 -0.95
C LEU A 45 2.54 0.77 -0.18
N LEU A 46 1.78 -0.32 -0.10
CA LEU A 46 0.54 -0.36 0.68
C LEU A 46 0.81 -0.12 2.18
N ALA A 47 1.85 -0.74 2.74
CA ALA A 47 2.23 -0.51 4.13
C ALA A 47 2.64 0.95 4.38
N GLY A 48 3.38 1.56 3.44
CA GLY A 48 3.71 2.98 3.48
C GLY A 48 2.48 3.88 3.44
N LEU A 49 1.51 3.60 2.56
CA LEU A 49 0.26 4.35 2.47
C LEU A 49 -0.54 4.27 3.77
N VAL A 50 -0.69 3.06 4.33
CA VAL A 50 -1.36 2.86 5.62
C VAL A 50 -0.65 3.63 6.73
N LEU A 51 0.67 3.56 6.80
CA LEU A 51 1.43 4.27 7.84
C LEU A 51 1.26 5.79 7.72
N THR A 52 1.30 6.33 6.50
CA THR A 52 1.16 7.77 6.25
C THR A 52 -0.23 8.27 6.62
N ASP A 53 -1.27 7.46 6.37
CA ASP A 53 -2.65 7.76 6.74
C ASP A 53 -2.84 7.70 8.28
N VAL A 54 -2.22 6.73 8.95
CA VAL A 54 -2.30 6.55 10.41
C VAL A 54 -1.56 7.62 11.20
N THR A 55 -0.40 8.09 10.71
CA THR A 55 0.43 9.09 11.40
C THR A 55 0.01 10.54 11.12
N GLY A 56 -0.84 10.74 10.11
CA GLY A 56 -1.25 12.06 9.63
C GLY A 56 -0.10 12.85 8.98
N PRO A 57 -0.40 14.06 8.45
CA PRO A 57 0.59 14.92 7.80
C PRO A 57 1.74 15.25 8.75
N ALA A 58 2.98 15.11 8.30
CA ALA A 58 4.18 15.44 9.07
C ALA A 58 4.23 14.81 10.48
N TRP A 59 3.67 13.61 10.66
CA TRP A 59 3.66 12.90 11.95
C TRP A 59 2.88 13.63 13.07
N SER A 60 1.96 14.53 12.70
CA SER A 60 1.27 15.41 13.65
C SER A 60 0.06 14.78 14.34
N GLY A 61 -0.43 13.63 13.85
CA GLY A 61 -1.67 13.04 14.34
C GLY A 61 -1.63 11.53 14.30
N LEU A 62 -1.02 10.92 15.32
CA LEU A 62 -1.12 9.48 15.52
C LEU A 62 -2.47 9.16 16.17
N ASP A 63 -3.37 8.52 15.42
CA ASP A 63 -4.65 8.07 15.98
C ASP A 63 -4.49 6.72 16.69
N TRP A 64 -4.54 6.76 18.03
CA TRP A 64 -4.42 5.56 18.85
C TRP A 64 -5.55 4.55 18.61
N THR A 65 -6.74 4.99 18.19
CA THR A 65 -7.86 4.09 17.88
C THR A 65 -7.58 3.26 16.64
N LEU A 66 -6.92 3.83 15.62
CA LEU A 66 -6.49 3.12 14.42
C LEU A 66 -5.35 2.14 14.72
N CYS A 67 -4.39 2.53 15.56
CA CYS A 67 -3.32 1.63 16.02
C CYS A 67 -3.89 0.38 16.71
N ALA A 68 -4.91 0.55 17.58
CA ALA A 68 -5.57 -0.56 18.25
C ALA A 68 -6.35 -1.46 17.27
N GLY A 69 -7.05 -0.89 16.28
CA GLY A 69 -7.70 -1.64 15.21
C GLY A 69 -6.72 -2.45 14.36
N LEU A 70 -5.58 -1.85 13.99
CA LEU A 70 -4.50 -2.53 13.26
C LEU A 70 -3.89 -3.68 14.08
N ALA A 71 -3.70 -3.49 15.38
CA ALA A 71 -3.25 -4.55 16.27
C ALA A 71 -4.24 -5.73 16.30
N ALA A 72 -5.56 -5.46 16.31
CA ALA A 72 -6.57 -6.51 16.24
C ALA A 72 -6.53 -7.30 14.92
N ILE A 73 -6.29 -6.61 13.79
CA ILE A 73 -6.10 -7.27 12.49
C ILE A 73 -4.86 -8.16 12.51
N ALA A 74 -3.75 -7.68 13.08
CA ALA A 74 -2.51 -8.46 13.19
C ALA A 74 -2.73 -9.75 14.02
N VAL A 75 -3.43 -9.65 15.15
CA VAL A 75 -3.74 -10.80 16.01
C VAL A 75 -4.66 -11.80 15.29
N THR A 76 -5.73 -11.33 14.65
CA THR A 76 -6.65 -12.21 13.91
C THR A 76 -5.99 -12.88 12.71
N TYR A 77 -5.05 -12.21 12.04
CA TYR A 77 -4.24 -12.81 10.98
C TYR A 77 -3.33 -13.93 11.50
N VAL A 78 -2.67 -13.74 12.66
CA VAL A 78 -1.85 -14.78 13.31
C VAL A 78 -2.71 -16.00 13.68
N LEU A 79 -3.95 -15.77 14.10
CA LEU A 79 -4.95 -16.82 14.37
C LEU A 79 -5.50 -17.49 13.11
N ARG A 80 -5.04 -17.10 11.91
CA ARG A 80 -5.46 -17.62 10.60
C ARG A 80 -6.96 -17.52 10.34
N VAL A 81 -7.58 -16.46 10.87
CA VAL A 81 -8.98 -16.11 10.60
C VAL A 81 -9.13 -15.70 9.12
N PRO A 82 -10.25 -16.02 8.45
CA PRO A 82 -10.49 -15.56 7.07
C PRO A 82 -10.36 -14.03 6.97
N VAL A 83 -9.71 -13.56 5.90
CA VAL A 83 -9.31 -12.15 5.75
C VAL A 83 -10.46 -11.17 5.95
N LEU A 84 -11.65 -11.48 5.43
CA LEU A 84 -12.83 -10.62 5.59
C LEU A 84 -13.25 -10.48 7.06
N ALA A 85 -13.16 -11.54 7.85
CA ALA A 85 -13.48 -11.49 9.28
C ALA A 85 -12.39 -10.77 10.10
N ALA A 86 -11.11 -10.89 9.70
CA ALA A 86 -10.03 -10.10 10.30
C ALA A 86 -10.24 -8.59 10.07
N ILE A 87 -10.59 -8.20 8.84
CA ILE A 87 -10.92 -6.81 8.49
C ILE A 87 -12.12 -6.34 9.31
N LEU A 88 -13.19 -7.13 9.37
CA LEU A 88 -14.39 -6.78 10.14
C LEU A 88 -14.06 -6.58 11.63
N CYS A 89 -13.22 -7.45 12.21
CA CYS A 89 -12.77 -7.32 13.60
C CYS A 89 -12.02 -6.01 13.82
N GLY A 90 -11.07 -5.66 12.95
CA GLY A 90 -10.36 -4.39 13.01
C GLY A 90 -11.30 -3.18 12.93
N VAL A 91 -12.23 -3.19 11.98
CA VAL A 91 -13.25 -2.13 11.83
C VAL A 91 -14.10 -1.99 13.08
N VAL A 92 -14.58 -3.11 13.65
CA VAL A 92 -15.40 -3.10 14.87
C VAL A 92 -14.59 -2.55 16.04
N VAL A 93 -13.34 -2.97 16.22
CA VAL A 93 -12.46 -2.47 17.29
C VAL A 93 -12.25 -0.96 17.16
N THR A 94 -11.90 -0.47 15.98
CA THR A 94 -11.73 0.97 15.73
C THR A 94 -13.03 1.74 15.99
N ALA A 95 -14.16 1.25 15.47
CA ALA A 95 -15.46 1.92 15.59
C ALA A 95 -15.93 1.99 17.05
N VAL A 96 -15.77 0.91 17.80
CA VAL A 96 -16.12 0.86 19.22
C VAL A 96 -15.22 1.80 20.04
N LEU A 97 -13.90 1.77 19.81
CA LEU A 97 -12.98 2.68 20.51
C LEU A 97 -13.27 4.14 20.22
N ARG A 98 -13.55 4.48 18.96
CA ARG A 98 -13.91 5.84 18.56
C ARG A 98 -15.29 6.28 19.06
N PHE A 99 -16.20 5.34 19.35
CA PHE A 99 -17.48 5.67 19.97
C PHE A 99 -17.34 5.94 21.48
N LEU A 100 -16.34 5.35 22.13
CA LEU A 100 -16.14 5.43 23.58
C LEU A 100 -15.27 6.63 24.02
N VAL A 101 -14.47 7.20 23.10
CA VAL A 101 -13.54 8.31 23.33
C VAL A 101 -14.04 9.57 22.65
#